data_AF-W0S8W6-F1
#
_entry.id   AF-W0S8W6-F1
#
_cell.length_a   1.000
_cell.length_b   1.000
_cell.length_c   1.000
_cell.angle_alpha   90.00
_cell.angle_beta   90.00
_cell.angle_gamma   90.00
#
_symmetry.space_group_name_H-M   'P 1'
#
loop_
_entity.id
_entity.type
_entity.pdbx_description
1 polymer ?
#
loop_
_entity_poly.entity_id
_entity_poly.type
_entity_poly.pdbx_seq_one_letter_code
_entity_poly.pdbx_strand_id
1 'polypeptide(L)'
;MSQMSNKPSVKDEQDINLGRIIGELIDHKKLIIAITSLFTLIALVYAVFATPIYQADALIQVEQKQGNAILNNISQMLPDSQPISAPEIALLQSRMVIGKTVDDLNLQAIIERKYFPLFGKGWARLKGEKPGALKISRLYIAENLQGKSSELSIIVKDNNHYEVIYNDHKLNGEVGKLVSAPGFSINIEEIDASKDAEFTVTYVSKLQAITDLQNSFSVVDQGKDTGMLTLSLAGSNDELIKNIVDSISQNYLAQNIARQAAQDAKSLDFLNQQLPKVRSELDIAEDKLNQYRRQKDSVDLSLEAKSVLDQIVNVDNQLNELTFRESEISQLYTKEHPTYKALMEKRKTLQEERNKLNQKVSSMPKTQQEILRLSRDVESGQAVYMQLLNRQQELSIAKSSAIGNVRIIDSAVTQPEPVKPKKLLIIILGLLIGGIISIAVVVVRTVLRRGIESPEQLEELGINVYASIPVSETINKETISTKNRKDNNNNKTSFLAIENPADLAI
;
A
#
# COMPACT_ATOMS: atom_id res chain seq x y z
N MET A 1 34.76 46.13 67.01
CA MET A 1 33.31 46.34 67.22
C MET A 1 32.83 47.07 65.98
N SER A 2 31.93 46.57 65.13
CA SER A 2 30.68 45.87 65.40
C SER A 2 30.35 44.89 64.26
N GLN A 3 29.42 43.99 64.53
CA GLN A 3 29.17 42.73 63.85
C GLN A 3 28.64 42.82 62.41
N MET A 4 28.95 41.73 61.70
CA MET A 4 28.42 41.24 60.44
C MET A 4 26.93 41.50 60.21
N SER A 5 26.58 41.88 58.99
CA SER A 5 25.50 41.18 58.28
C SER A 5 25.89 41.11 56.80
N ASN A 6 26.50 39.98 56.46
CA ASN A 6 26.73 39.56 55.09
C ASN A 6 25.35 39.28 54.48
N LYS A 7 24.74 40.29 53.86
CA LYS A 7 23.48 40.10 53.12
C LYS A 7 23.83 39.17 51.94
N PRO A 8 23.23 37.99 51.84
CA PRO A 8 23.60 37.06 50.77
C PRO A 8 23.29 37.74 49.45
N SER A 9 24.25 37.67 48.52
CA SER A 9 23.98 37.90 47.11
C SER A 9 22.91 36.89 46.70
N VAL A 10 21.65 37.32 46.68
CA VAL A 10 20.62 36.63 45.92
C VAL A 10 21.10 36.75 44.48
N LYS A 11 21.67 35.66 43.97
CA LYS A 11 21.70 35.45 42.54
C LYS A 11 20.28 35.69 42.06
N ASP A 12 20.06 36.73 41.28
CA ASP A 12 18.93 36.79 40.36
C ASP A 12 19.10 35.63 39.36
N GLU A 13 18.81 34.42 39.84
CA GLU A 13 18.19 33.46 38.95
C GLU A 13 16.89 34.15 38.55
N GLN A 14 16.77 34.38 37.25
CA GLN A 14 15.54 34.79 36.60
C GLN A 14 14.50 33.70 36.84
N ASP A 15 14.00 33.60 38.07
CA ASP A 15 12.91 32.73 38.43
C ASP A 15 11.71 33.33 37.72
N ILE A 16 11.36 32.70 36.61
CA ILE A 16 10.14 32.93 35.88
C ILE A 16 9.02 32.73 36.91
N ASN A 17 8.52 33.84 37.47
CA ASN A 17 7.47 33.85 38.47
C ASN A 17 6.20 33.23 37.85
N LEU A 18 6.03 31.93 38.03
CA LEU A 18 5.00 31.12 37.39
C LEU A 18 3.60 31.65 37.72
N GLY A 19 3.41 32.19 38.93
CA GLY A 19 2.18 32.84 39.37
C GLY A 19 1.83 34.10 38.58
N ARG A 20 2.81 34.91 38.17
CA ARG A 20 2.59 36.12 37.35
C ARG A 20 2.09 35.75 35.95
N ILE A 21 2.68 34.71 35.35
CA ILE A 21 2.25 34.22 34.03
C ILE A 21 0.81 33.67 34.11
N ILE A 22 0.46 32.94 35.17
CA ILE A 22 -0.90 32.41 35.34
C ILE A 22 -1.91 33.55 35.52
N GLY A 23 -1.59 34.57 36.31
CA GLY A 23 -2.45 35.76 36.48
C GLY A 23 -2.73 36.46 35.16
N GLU A 24 -1.68 36.69 34.37
CA GLU A 24 -1.77 37.34 33.06
C GLU A 24 -2.63 36.54 32.06
N LEU A 25 -2.54 35.20 32.09
CA LEU A 25 -3.39 34.34 31.26
C LEU A 25 -4.87 34.44 31.65
N ILE A 26 -5.18 34.56 32.95
CA ILE A 26 -6.55 34.70 33.44
C ILE A 26 -7.12 36.07 33.02
N ASP A 27 -6.33 37.13 33.12
CA ASP A 27 -6.73 38.48 32.71
C ASP A 27 -7.04 38.55 31.21
N HIS A 28 -6.29 37.78 30.42
CA HIS A 28 -6.48 37.68 28.98
C HIS A 28 -7.35 36.49 28.52
N LYS A 29 -8.12 35.85 29.41
CA LYS A 29 -8.98 34.69 29.09
C LYS A 29 -9.92 34.90 27.89
N LYS A 30 -10.45 36.11 27.70
CA LYS A 30 -11.33 36.43 26.55
C LYS A 30 -10.58 36.36 25.22
N LEU A 31 -9.31 36.81 25.20
CA LEU A 31 -8.45 36.74 24.03
C LEU A 31 -8.02 35.30 23.75
N ILE A 32 -7.69 34.55 24.80
CA ILE A 32 -7.36 33.12 24.71
C ILE A 32 -8.52 32.33 24.09
N ILE A 33 -9.74 32.52 24.63
CA ILE A 33 -10.96 31.89 24.13
C ILE A 33 -11.24 32.32 22.69
N ALA A 34 -11.09 33.60 22.34
CA ALA A 34 -11.35 34.09 20.99
C ALA A 34 -10.40 33.48 19.95
N ILE A 35 -9.09 33.46 20.23
CA ILE A 35 -8.10 32.85 19.32
C ILE A 35 -8.32 31.34 19.21
N THR A 36 -8.50 30.66 20.34
CA THR A 36 -8.76 29.20 20.33
C THR A 36 -10.05 28.87 19.58
N SER A 37 -11.11 29.67 19.76
CA SER A 37 -12.38 29.53 19.02
C SER A 37 -12.21 29.78 17.52
N LEU A 38 -11.36 30.72 17.12
CA LEU A 38 -11.07 30.99 15.71
C LEU A 38 -10.36 29.79 15.06
N PHE A 39 -9.31 29.26 15.70
CA PHE A 39 -8.58 28.10 15.17
C PHE A 39 -9.43 26.83 15.12
N THR A 40 -10.27 26.60 16.13
CA THR A 40 -11.23 25.49 16.11
C THR A 40 -12.29 25.66 15.03
N LEU A 41 -12.79 26.88 14.80
CA LEU A 41 -13.70 27.17 13.70
C LEU A 41 -13.05 26.90 12.34
N ILE A 42 -11.80 27.32 12.13
CA ILE A 42 -11.04 27.04 10.90
C ILE A 42 -10.87 25.52 10.70
N ALA A 43 -10.50 24.80 11.76
CA ALA A 43 -10.36 23.34 11.71
C ALA A 43 -11.69 22.64 11.39
N LEU A 44 -12.80 23.12 11.95
CA LEU A 44 -14.14 22.61 11.69
C LEU A 44 -14.57 22.88 10.24
N VAL A 45 -14.36 24.09 9.73
CA VAL A 45 -14.60 24.44 8.32
C VAL A 45 -13.77 23.53 7.41
N TYR A 46 -12.47 23.38 7.68
CA TYR A 46 -11.64 22.47 6.90
C TYR A 46 -12.14 21.01 6.94
N ALA A 47 -12.49 20.49 8.12
CA ALA A 47 -12.95 19.11 8.29
C ALA A 47 -14.28 18.82 7.54
N VAL A 48 -15.14 19.82 7.36
CA VAL A 48 -16.40 19.70 6.61
C VAL A 48 -16.16 19.81 5.10
N PHE A 49 -15.27 20.72 4.66
CA PHE A 49 -15.05 21.02 3.25
C PHE A 49 -14.00 20.14 2.57
N ALA A 50 -13.09 19.52 3.33
CA ALA A 50 -12.08 18.62 2.81
C ALA A 50 -12.70 17.47 2.01
N THR A 51 -11.98 17.02 0.98
CA THR A 51 -12.39 15.89 0.15
C THR A 51 -12.28 14.59 0.94
N PRO A 52 -13.38 13.82 1.11
CA PRO A 52 -13.32 12.50 1.70
C PRO A 52 -12.50 11.59 0.78
N ILE A 53 -11.66 10.76 1.41
CA ILE A 53 -10.89 9.71 0.75
C ILE A 53 -11.43 8.40 1.29
N TYR A 54 -11.90 7.57 0.39
CA TYR A 54 -12.38 6.21 0.63
C TYR A 54 -11.26 5.22 0.37
N GLN A 55 -11.44 3.99 0.83
CA GLN A 55 -10.52 2.88 0.60
C GLN A 55 -11.30 1.69 0.05
N ALA A 56 -10.81 1.10 -1.03
CA ALA A 56 -11.28 -0.17 -1.55
C ALA A 56 -10.28 -1.27 -1.19
N ASP A 57 -10.82 -2.40 -0.74
CA ASP A 57 -10.05 -3.56 -0.33
C ASP A 57 -10.52 -4.82 -1.07
N ALA A 58 -9.58 -5.71 -1.40
CA ALA A 58 -9.85 -7.06 -1.89
C ALA A 58 -8.92 -8.06 -1.20
N LEU A 59 -9.35 -9.32 -1.10
CA LEU A 59 -8.60 -10.38 -0.43
C LEU A 59 -8.28 -11.52 -1.40
N ILE A 60 -6.98 -11.79 -1.57
CA ILE A 60 -6.48 -12.86 -2.43
C ILE A 60 -5.71 -13.87 -1.57
N GLN A 61 -5.95 -15.15 -1.82
CA GLN A 61 -5.16 -16.25 -1.27
C GLN A 61 -4.18 -16.75 -2.32
N VAL A 62 -2.92 -16.90 -1.94
CA VAL A 62 -1.88 -17.59 -2.69
C VAL A 62 -1.63 -18.94 -2.01
N GLU A 63 -1.96 -20.02 -2.70
CA GLU A 63 -1.71 -21.38 -2.23
C GLU A 63 -0.26 -21.80 -2.49
N GLN A 64 0.34 -22.43 -1.49
CA GLN A 64 1.67 -23.04 -1.62
C GLN A 64 1.55 -24.45 -2.19
N LYS A 65 2.36 -24.78 -3.21
CA LYS A 65 2.47 -26.16 -3.70
C LYS A 65 3.19 -27.03 -2.66
N GLN A 66 2.58 -28.16 -2.29
CA GLN A 66 3.10 -29.11 -1.29
C GLN A 66 4.55 -29.59 -1.56
N GLY A 67 5.01 -29.58 -2.82
CA GLY A 67 6.39 -29.94 -3.18
C GLY A 67 7.49 -29.06 -2.56
N ASN A 68 7.17 -27.83 -2.16
CA ASN A 68 8.14 -26.90 -1.55
C ASN A 68 8.11 -26.86 -0.02
N ALA A 69 7.18 -27.56 0.64
CA ALA A 69 7.00 -27.47 2.09
C ALA A 69 8.25 -27.88 2.90
N ILE A 70 9.03 -28.85 2.39
CA ILE A 70 10.26 -29.34 3.04
C ILE A 70 11.39 -28.30 2.97
N LEU A 71 11.48 -27.55 1.86
CA LEU A 71 12.47 -26.49 1.66
C LEU A 71 12.12 -25.23 2.46
N ASN A 72 10.82 -24.94 2.61
CA ASN A 72 10.31 -23.80 3.37
C ASN A 72 10.64 -23.92 4.87
N ASN A 73 10.58 -25.14 5.43
CA ASN A 73 10.96 -25.39 6.82
C ASN A 73 12.44 -25.07 7.13
N ILE A 74 13.32 -25.20 6.13
CA ILE A 74 14.75 -24.87 6.29
C ILE A 74 14.98 -23.36 6.18
N SER A 75 14.26 -22.68 5.27
CA SER A 75 14.37 -21.23 5.08
C SER A 75 13.83 -20.44 6.27
N GLN A 76 12.79 -20.93 6.96
CA GLN A 76 12.19 -20.30 8.15
C GLN A 76 13.09 -20.35 9.40
N MET A 77 14.14 -21.17 9.40
CA MET A 77 15.13 -21.20 10.50
C MET A 77 16.21 -20.11 10.37
N LEU A 78 16.23 -19.35 9.26
CA LEU A 78 17.16 -18.22 9.08
C LEU A 78 16.54 -16.92 9.63
N PRO A 79 17.30 -16.12 10.41
CA PRO A 79 16.80 -14.90 11.06
C PRO A 79 16.27 -13.79 10.11
N ASP A 80 16.67 -13.80 8.84
CA ASP A 80 16.33 -12.77 7.83
C ASP A 80 15.49 -13.31 6.65
N SER A 81 14.69 -14.36 6.86
CA SER A 81 13.84 -14.89 5.78
C SER A 81 12.76 -13.89 5.36
N GLN A 82 12.72 -13.55 4.07
CA GLN A 82 11.62 -12.76 3.50
C GLN A 82 10.31 -13.56 3.56
N PRO A 83 9.15 -12.89 3.70
CA PRO A 83 7.86 -13.56 3.66
C PRO A 83 7.72 -14.40 2.39
N ILE A 84 7.13 -15.59 2.48
CA ILE A 84 6.96 -16.48 1.32
C ILE A 84 6.14 -15.78 0.21
N SER A 85 5.28 -14.84 0.58
CA SER A 85 4.43 -14.04 -0.31
C SER A 85 5.16 -12.87 -1.01
N ALA A 86 6.42 -12.57 -0.66
CA ALA A 86 7.14 -11.41 -1.20
C ALA A 86 7.25 -11.38 -2.74
N PRO A 87 7.51 -12.50 -3.44
CA PRO A 87 7.52 -12.51 -4.90
C PRO A 87 6.15 -12.16 -5.50
N GLU A 88 5.06 -12.61 -4.87
CA GLU A 88 3.70 -12.37 -5.36
C GLU A 88 3.26 -10.92 -5.11
N ILE A 89 3.67 -10.32 -3.99
CA ILE A 89 3.51 -8.88 -3.73
C ILE A 89 4.19 -8.06 -4.83
N ALA A 90 5.44 -8.40 -5.19
CA ALA A 90 6.18 -7.71 -6.24
C ALA A 90 5.52 -7.88 -7.63
N LEU A 91 4.93 -9.05 -7.91
CA LEU A 91 4.19 -9.30 -9.14
C LEU A 91 2.89 -8.49 -9.23
N LEU A 92 2.13 -8.39 -8.14
CA LEU A 92 0.94 -7.53 -8.06
C LEU A 92 1.27 -6.06 -8.30
N GLN A 93 2.41 -5.59 -7.77
CA GLN A 93 2.91 -4.23 -7.97
C GLN A 93 3.64 -4.02 -9.31
N SER A 94 3.78 -5.08 -10.12
CA SER A 94 4.54 -4.99 -11.37
C SER A 94 3.78 -4.23 -12.45
N ARG A 95 4.53 -3.63 -13.38
CA ARG A 95 3.97 -2.96 -14.57
C ARG A 95 3.16 -3.90 -15.46
N MET A 96 3.38 -5.22 -15.36
CA MET A 96 2.64 -6.21 -16.12
C MET A 96 1.17 -6.26 -15.68
N VAL A 97 0.90 -6.24 -14.37
CA VAL A 97 -0.46 -6.30 -13.80
C VAL A 97 -1.08 -4.89 -13.76
N ILE A 98 -0.36 -3.93 -13.22
CA ILE A 98 -0.85 -2.54 -13.09
C ILE A 98 -1.02 -1.89 -14.46
N GLY A 99 -0.08 -2.10 -15.38
CA GLY A 99 -0.17 -1.54 -16.73
C GLY A 99 -1.35 -2.07 -17.53
N LYS A 100 -1.69 -3.35 -17.37
CA LYS A 100 -2.90 -3.93 -17.96
C LYS A 100 -4.16 -3.30 -17.38
N THR A 101 -4.19 -3.04 -16.07
CA THR A 101 -5.33 -2.36 -15.43
C THR A 101 -5.49 -0.92 -15.92
N VAL A 102 -4.39 -0.21 -16.13
CA VAL A 102 -4.39 1.14 -16.73
C VAL A 102 -5.01 1.12 -18.13
N ASP A 103 -4.69 0.10 -18.94
CA ASP A 103 -5.26 -0.07 -20.27
C ASP A 103 -6.77 -0.43 -20.21
N ASP A 104 -7.14 -1.42 -19.38
CA ASP A 104 -8.50 -1.94 -19.29
C ASP A 104 -9.51 -0.88 -18.79
N LEU A 105 -9.08 0.01 -17.88
CA LEU A 105 -9.91 1.06 -17.30
C LEU A 105 -9.65 2.45 -17.91
N ASN A 106 -8.79 2.55 -18.93
CA ASN A 106 -8.41 3.81 -19.57
C ASN A 106 -7.99 4.91 -18.57
N LEU A 107 -7.19 4.56 -17.56
CA LEU A 107 -6.78 5.46 -16.47
C LEU A 107 -5.84 6.60 -16.91
N GLN A 108 -5.51 6.66 -18.20
CA GLN A 108 -4.76 7.75 -18.81
C GLN A 108 -5.59 9.03 -18.95
N ALA A 109 -6.92 8.91 -18.94
CA ALA A 109 -7.86 10.03 -18.98
C ALA A 109 -8.32 10.37 -17.55
N ILE A 110 -7.75 11.44 -16.97
CA ILE A 110 -8.16 11.94 -15.65
C ILE A 110 -9.26 12.98 -15.88
N ILE A 111 -10.44 12.72 -15.33
CA ILE A 111 -11.63 13.57 -15.50
C ILE A 111 -11.97 14.18 -14.15
N GLU A 112 -11.86 15.50 -14.04
CA GLU A 112 -12.23 16.23 -12.82
C GLU A 112 -13.24 17.32 -13.12
N ARG A 113 -14.36 17.34 -12.39
CA ARG A 113 -15.26 18.51 -12.41
C ARG A 113 -14.55 19.70 -11.80
N LYS A 114 -14.62 20.84 -12.48
CA LYS A 114 -14.11 22.13 -12.01
C LYS A 114 -15.10 22.72 -11.03
N TYR A 115 -14.58 23.12 -9.88
CA TYR A 115 -15.33 23.80 -8.83
C TYR A 115 -14.67 25.12 -8.49
N PHE A 116 -15.42 26.00 -7.83
CA PHE A 116 -14.82 27.20 -7.23
C PHE A 116 -13.69 26.82 -6.26
N PRO A 117 -12.53 27.49 -6.31
CA PRO A 117 -11.35 27.12 -5.52
C PRO A 117 -11.66 27.09 -4.01
N LEU A 118 -10.95 26.21 -3.29
CA LEU A 118 -10.98 25.99 -1.84
C LEU A 118 -12.29 25.45 -1.26
N PHE A 119 -13.45 25.94 -1.69
CA PHE A 119 -14.74 25.64 -1.03
C PHE A 119 -15.77 24.99 -1.95
N GLY A 120 -15.61 25.06 -3.27
CA GLY A 120 -16.64 24.63 -4.22
C GLY A 120 -16.97 23.15 -4.15
N LYS A 121 -15.97 22.26 -4.05
CA LYS A 121 -16.17 20.80 -3.89
C LYS A 121 -16.98 20.48 -2.61
N GLY A 122 -16.69 21.16 -1.51
CA GLY A 122 -17.39 20.97 -0.23
C GLY A 122 -18.81 21.56 -0.25
N TRP A 123 -18.98 22.74 -0.85
CA TRP A 123 -20.28 23.42 -0.97
C TRP A 123 -21.26 22.66 -1.85
N ALA A 124 -20.80 22.15 -3.00
CA ALA A 124 -21.60 21.30 -3.88
C ALA A 124 -22.11 20.06 -3.13
N ARG A 125 -21.24 19.42 -2.33
CA ARG A 125 -21.60 18.25 -1.50
C ARG A 125 -22.64 18.60 -0.43
N LEU A 126 -22.48 19.73 0.26
CA LEU A 126 -23.43 20.20 1.28
C LEU A 126 -24.83 20.47 0.70
N LYS A 127 -24.91 20.89 -0.57
CA LYS A 127 -26.17 21.06 -1.31
C LYS A 127 -26.74 19.77 -1.88
N GLY A 128 -26.04 18.64 -1.76
CA GLY A 128 -26.44 17.38 -2.38
C GLY A 128 -26.26 17.35 -3.91
N GLU A 129 -25.43 18.23 -4.47
CA GLU A 129 -25.08 18.16 -5.89
C GLU A 129 -24.23 16.92 -6.14
N LYS A 130 -24.65 16.08 -7.09
CA LYS A 130 -23.83 14.96 -7.56
C LYS A 130 -22.57 15.51 -8.24
N PRO A 131 -21.41 14.88 -8.06
CA PRO A 131 -20.17 15.34 -8.68
C PRO A 131 -20.24 15.30 -10.21
N GLY A 132 -21.10 14.44 -10.75
CA GLY A 132 -21.28 14.21 -12.17
C GLY A 132 -20.13 13.39 -12.76
N ALA A 133 -20.43 12.61 -13.79
CA ALA A 133 -19.49 11.72 -14.46
C ALA A 133 -19.57 11.91 -15.98
N LEU A 134 -18.41 11.82 -16.63
CA LEU A 134 -18.30 11.74 -18.09
C LEU A 134 -17.66 10.40 -18.41
N LYS A 135 -18.32 9.60 -19.24
CA LYS A 135 -17.74 8.35 -19.75
C LYS A 135 -17.09 8.63 -21.10
N ILE A 136 -15.77 8.55 -21.16
CA ILE A 136 -14.99 8.83 -22.38
C ILE A 136 -14.49 7.51 -22.96
N SER A 137 -14.95 7.15 -24.16
CA SER A 137 -14.58 5.88 -24.80
C SER A 137 -13.29 5.99 -25.63
N ARG A 138 -13.01 7.18 -26.17
CA ARG A 138 -11.80 7.46 -26.95
C ARG A 138 -11.30 8.85 -26.63
N LEU A 139 -10.03 8.94 -26.26
CA LEU A 139 -9.34 10.20 -26.04
C LEU A 139 -7.95 10.11 -26.66
N TYR A 140 -7.60 11.12 -27.44
CA TYR A 140 -6.25 11.36 -27.89
C TYR A 140 -6.01 12.86 -27.79
N ILE A 141 -4.90 13.23 -27.17
CA ILE A 141 -4.42 14.60 -27.14
C ILE A 141 -2.95 14.53 -27.56
N ALA A 142 -2.58 15.33 -28.56
CA ALA A 142 -1.22 15.39 -29.05
C ALA A 142 -0.29 15.79 -27.89
N GLU A 143 0.70 14.96 -27.65
CA GLU A 143 1.62 15.10 -26.52
C GLU A 143 2.41 16.40 -26.67
N ASN A 144 2.34 17.27 -25.66
CA ASN A 144 3.12 18.49 -25.68
C ASN A 144 4.59 18.14 -25.37
N LEU A 145 5.50 18.45 -26.29
CA LEU A 145 6.94 18.11 -26.24
C LEU A 145 7.69 18.61 -24.98
N GLN A 146 7.03 19.41 -24.14
CA GLN A 146 7.57 19.97 -22.90
C GLN A 146 7.24 19.14 -21.64
N GLY A 147 6.66 17.95 -21.77
CA GLY A 147 6.38 17.05 -20.63
C GLY A 147 5.27 17.54 -19.70
N LYS A 148 4.45 18.51 -20.13
CA LYS A 148 3.23 18.93 -19.42
C LYS A 148 2.03 18.16 -19.95
N SER A 149 1.19 17.68 -19.03
CA SER A 149 -0.11 17.08 -19.30
C SER A 149 -0.92 17.99 -20.22
N SER A 150 -1.52 17.42 -21.26
CA SER A 150 -2.42 18.19 -22.12
C SER A 150 -3.83 18.11 -21.56
N GLU A 151 -4.50 19.27 -21.47
CA GLU A 151 -5.79 19.41 -20.81
C GLU A 151 -6.85 19.90 -21.81
N LEU A 152 -8.06 19.37 -21.67
CA LEU A 152 -9.26 19.82 -22.35
C LEU A 152 -10.25 20.30 -21.29
N SER A 153 -10.96 21.39 -21.54
CA SER A 153 -12.12 21.75 -20.72
C SER A 153 -13.41 21.39 -21.46
N ILE A 154 -14.34 20.73 -20.78
CA ILE A 154 -15.61 20.29 -21.34
C ILE A 154 -16.71 21.00 -20.57
N ILE A 155 -17.58 21.73 -21.28
CA ILE A 155 -18.76 22.38 -20.71
C ILE A 155 -20.00 21.61 -21.18
N VAL A 156 -20.74 21.05 -20.23
CA VAL A 156 -21.98 20.33 -20.50
C VAL A 156 -23.11 21.31 -20.84
N LYS A 157 -23.74 21.18 -22.01
CA LYS A 157 -24.89 22.02 -22.41
C LYS A 157 -26.22 21.33 -22.07
N ASP A 158 -26.30 20.04 -22.35
CA ASP A 158 -27.40 19.14 -22.00
C ASP A 158 -26.88 17.69 -21.99
N ASN A 159 -27.77 16.70 -21.83
CA ASN A 159 -27.39 15.28 -21.75
C ASN A 159 -26.82 14.72 -23.06
N ASN A 160 -26.99 15.40 -24.19
CA ASN A 160 -26.57 14.96 -25.52
C ASN A 160 -25.53 15.90 -26.17
N HIS A 161 -25.36 17.12 -25.68
CA HIS A 161 -24.48 18.13 -26.27
C HIS A 161 -23.50 18.71 -25.25
N TYR A 162 -22.27 18.91 -25.72
CA TYR A 162 -21.19 19.48 -24.93
C TYR A 162 -20.33 20.41 -25.78
N GLU A 163 -19.55 21.27 -25.12
CA GLU A 163 -18.59 22.16 -25.75
C GLU A 163 -17.19 21.81 -25.23
N VAL A 164 -16.27 21.49 -26.14
CA VAL A 164 -14.87 21.20 -25.82
C VAL A 164 -14.04 22.46 -26.08
N ILE A 165 -13.18 22.79 -25.13
CA ILE A 165 -12.26 23.91 -25.18
C ILE A 165 -10.83 23.37 -25.13
N TYR A 166 -10.06 23.67 -26.16
CA TYR A 166 -8.63 23.30 -26.29
C TYR A 166 -7.85 24.47 -26.87
N ASN A 167 -6.80 24.93 -26.18
CA ASN A 167 -5.96 26.07 -26.62
C ASN A 167 -6.80 27.26 -27.13
N ASP A 168 -7.81 27.68 -26.34
CA ASP A 168 -8.77 28.75 -26.64
C ASP A 168 -9.72 28.52 -27.84
N HIS A 169 -9.63 27.38 -28.52
CA HIS A 169 -10.60 26.97 -29.54
C HIS A 169 -11.78 26.22 -28.91
N LYS A 170 -13.00 26.59 -29.30
CA LYS A 170 -14.25 25.97 -28.86
C LYS A 170 -14.88 25.14 -29.96
N LEU A 171 -15.27 23.92 -29.64
CA LEU A 171 -15.88 22.97 -30.57
C LEU A 171 -17.10 22.33 -29.91
N ASN A 172 -18.23 22.35 -30.59
CA ASN A 172 -19.43 21.65 -30.13
C ASN A 172 -19.33 20.16 -30.47
N GLY A 173 -19.68 19.30 -29.51
CA GLY A 173 -19.75 17.86 -29.65
C GLY A 173 -21.12 17.33 -29.29
N GLU A 174 -21.40 16.12 -29.77
CA GLU A 174 -22.62 15.37 -29.50
C GLU A 174 -22.23 14.00 -28.94
N VAL A 175 -22.94 13.55 -27.91
CA VAL A 175 -22.68 12.28 -27.23
C VAL A 175 -22.77 11.11 -28.23
N GLY A 176 -21.77 10.22 -28.17
CA GLY A 176 -21.61 9.08 -29.06
C GLY A 176 -20.96 9.39 -30.41
N LYS A 177 -20.68 10.66 -30.73
CA LYS A 177 -20.00 11.05 -31.97
C LYS A 177 -18.57 11.53 -31.69
N LEU A 178 -17.62 11.03 -32.48
CA LEU A 178 -16.22 11.42 -32.38
C LEU A 178 -16.04 12.87 -32.84
N VAL A 179 -15.56 13.73 -31.94
CA VAL A 179 -15.10 15.09 -32.26
C VAL A 179 -13.59 15.04 -32.50
N SER A 180 -13.14 15.59 -33.62
CA SER A 180 -11.72 15.62 -33.98
C SER A 180 -11.31 17.01 -34.47
N ALA A 181 -10.17 17.48 -33.97
CA ALA A 181 -9.55 18.74 -34.35
C ALA A 181 -8.01 18.60 -34.34
N PRO A 182 -7.25 19.54 -34.92
CA PRO A 182 -5.79 19.49 -34.87
C PRO A 182 -5.30 19.42 -33.42
N GLY A 183 -4.67 18.31 -33.06
CA GLY A 183 -4.11 18.09 -31.73
C GLY A 183 -5.00 17.34 -30.73
N PHE A 184 -6.27 17.03 -31.04
CA PHE A 184 -7.05 16.12 -30.18
C PHE A 184 -8.20 15.39 -30.90
N SER A 185 -8.61 14.26 -30.35
CA SER A 185 -9.86 13.58 -30.70
C SER A 185 -10.52 13.01 -29.45
N ILE A 186 -11.81 13.26 -29.27
CA ILE A 186 -12.56 12.84 -28.09
C ILE A 186 -13.93 12.28 -28.48
N ASN A 187 -14.32 11.18 -27.85
CA ASN A 187 -15.66 10.62 -27.92
C ASN A 187 -16.21 10.42 -26.50
N ILE A 188 -17.26 11.17 -26.16
CA ILE A 188 -17.99 11.03 -24.89
C ILE A 188 -19.17 10.10 -25.15
N GLU A 189 -19.21 8.97 -24.46
CA GLU A 189 -20.25 7.94 -24.61
C GLU A 189 -21.49 8.25 -23.77
N GLU A 190 -21.28 8.84 -22.58
CA GLU A 190 -22.35 9.16 -21.64
C GLU A 190 -21.99 10.38 -20.79
N ILE A 191 -22.99 11.20 -20.49
CA ILE A 191 -22.91 12.37 -19.61
C ILE A 191 -23.94 12.20 -18.48
N ASP A 192 -23.47 12.04 -17.25
CA ASP A 192 -24.30 12.15 -16.04
C ASP A 192 -23.85 13.39 -15.27
N ALA A 193 -24.23 14.58 -15.73
CA ALA A 193 -23.84 15.84 -15.10
C ALA A 193 -24.91 16.92 -15.29
N SER A 194 -24.95 17.90 -14.38
CA SER A 194 -25.85 19.04 -14.51
C SER A 194 -25.45 19.95 -15.67
N LYS A 195 -26.44 20.63 -16.26
CA LYS A 195 -26.20 21.70 -17.24
C LYS A 195 -25.20 22.73 -16.70
N ASP A 196 -24.32 23.20 -17.59
CA ASP A 196 -23.22 24.14 -17.33
C ASP A 196 -22.13 23.60 -16.39
N ALA A 197 -22.12 22.30 -16.09
CA ALA A 197 -20.99 21.67 -15.42
C ALA A 197 -19.74 21.71 -16.32
N GLU A 198 -18.64 22.20 -15.75
CA GLU A 198 -17.34 22.26 -16.42
C GLU A 198 -16.44 21.13 -15.90
N PHE A 199 -15.82 20.39 -16.79
CA PHE A 199 -14.88 19.31 -16.48
C PHE A 199 -13.52 19.59 -17.12
N THR A 200 -12.46 19.35 -16.40
CA THR A 200 -11.10 19.28 -16.93
C THR A 200 -10.78 17.82 -17.22
N VAL A 201 -10.38 17.53 -18.45
CA VAL A 201 -9.92 16.23 -18.90
C VAL A 201 -8.43 16.32 -19.19
N THR A 202 -7.64 15.68 -18.36
CA THR A 202 -6.18 15.64 -18.49
C THR A 202 -5.76 14.29 -19.04
N TYR A 203 -4.96 14.29 -20.10
CA TYR A 203 -4.38 13.06 -20.64
C TYR A 203 -2.93 12.91 -20.18
N VAL A 204 -2.67 11.84 -19.44
CA VAL A 204 -1.33 11.51 -18.92
C VAL A 204 -0.72 10.35 -19.71
N SER A 205 0.61 10.30 -19.73
CA SER A 205 1.31 9.17 -20.34
C SER A 205 0.99 7.88 -19.58
N LYS A 206 1.02 6.75 -20.29
CA LYS A 206 0.81 5.43 -19.67
C LYS A 206 1.77 5.19 -18.50
N LEU A 207 3.02 5.64 -18.62
CA LEU A 207 4.02 5.49 -17.56
C LEU A 207 3.63 6.30 -16.31
N GLN A 208 3.11 7.52 -16.49
CA GLN A 208 2.65 8.35 -15.38
C GLN A 208 1.45 7.69 -14.68
N ALA A 209 0.44 7.25 -15.43
CA ALA A 209 -0.72 6.55 -14.88
C ALA A 209 -0.33 5.28 -14.09
N ILE A 210 0.60 4.49 -14.61
CA ILE A 210 1.15 3.32 -13.90
C ILE A 210 1.84 3.75 -12.60
N THR A 211 2.63 4.81 -12.64
CA THR A 211 3.39 5.30 -11.47
C THR A 211 2.45 5.83 -10.39
N ASP A 212 1.43 6.60 -10.77
CA ASP A 212 0.42 7.13 -9.86
C ASP A 212 -0.39 6.01 -9.20
N LEU A 213 -0.75 4.97 -9.97
CA LEU A 213 -1.41 3.80 -9.44
C LEU A 213 -0.48 2.98 -8.51
N GLN A 214 0.79 2.76 -8.88
CA GLN A 214 1.79 2.11 -8.03
C GLN A 214 1.99 2.81 -6.69
N ASN A 215 1.95 4.14 -6.65
CA ASN A 215 2.14 4.93 -5.43
C ASN A 215 0.92 4.92 -4.51
N SER A 216 -0.28 4.73 -5.06
CA SER A 216 -1.54 4.72 -4.30
C SER A 216 -2.01 3.31 -3.91
N PHE A 217 -1.57 2.29 -4.66
CA PHE A 217 -1.87 0.89 -4.43
C PHE A 217 -0.93 0.25 -3.43
N SER A 218 -1.48 -0.46 -2.44
CA SER A 218 -0.70 -1.22 -1.47
C SER A 218 -1.16 -2.68 -1.41
N VAL A 219 -0.21 -3.55 -1.08
CA VAL A 219 -0.44 -4.98 -0.85
C VAL A 219 0.18 -5.35 0.48
N VAL A 220 -0.60 -5.97 1.36
CA VAL A 220 -0.17 -6.35 2.71
C VAL A 220 -0.53 -7.81 2.97
N ASP A 221 0.40 -8.59 3.52
CA ASP A 221 0.14 -9.96 3.99
C ASP A 221 -0.55 -9.92 5.37
N GLN A 222 -1.66 -10.65 5.52
CA GLN A 222 -2.49 -10.74 6.73
C GLN A 222 -1.89 -11.65 7.82
N GLY A 223 -0.57 -11.66 7.95
CA GLY A 223 0.20 -12.42 8.93
C GLY A 223 1.55 -12.84 8.37
N LYS A 224 2.35 -13.57 9.16
CA LYS A 224 3.55 -14.22 8.61
C LYS A 224 3.12 -15.50 7.90
N ASP A 225 3.33 -15.57 6.59
CA ASP A 225 3.15 -16.77 5.76
C ASP A 225 1.72 -17.31 5.68
N THR A 226 0.70 -16.47 5.86
CA THR A 226 -0.70 -16.90 5.71
C THR A 226 -1.07 -17.17 4.25
N GLY A 227 -0.32 -16.58 3.32
CA GLY A 227 -0.66 -16.54 1.90
C GLY A 227 -1.88 -15.66 1.61
N MET A 228 -2.39 -14.92 2.60
CA MET A 228 -3.55 -14.04 2.47
C MET A 228 -3.09 -12.60 2.23
N LEU A 229 -3.26 -12.12 1.01
CA LEU A 229 -2.87 -10.79 0.57
C LEU A 229 -4.08 -9.88 0.51
N THR A 230 -4.06 -8.80 1.29
CA THR A 230 -5.00 -7.70 1.16
C THR A 230 -4.46 -6.68 0.17
N LEU A 231 -5.24 -6.45 -0.88
CA LEU A 231 -5.04 -5.40 -1.84
C LEU A 231 -5.82 -4.17 -1.39
N SER A 232 -5.19 -3.00 -1.35
CA SER A 232 -5.85 -1.76 -0.92
C SER A 232 -5.53 -0.60 -1.86
N LEU A 233 -6.52 0.25 -2.11
CA LEU A 233 -6.38 1.50 -2.86
C LEU A 233 -7.21 2.60 -2.22
N ALA A 234 -6.61 3.78 -2.03
CA ALA A 234 -7.30 4.95 -1.48
C ALA A 234 -7.55 6.01 -2.55
N GLY A 235 -8.76 6.58 -2.57
CA GLY A 235 -9.13 7.61 -3.54
C GLY A 235 -10.44 8.32 -3.20
N SER A 236 -10.74 9.40 -3.91
CA SER A 236 -11.93 10.23 -3.68
C SER A 236 -13.18 9.73 -4.39
N ASN A 237 -13.03 8.92 -5.45
CA ASN A 237 -14.12 8.27 -6.18
C ASN A 237 -14.16 6.79 -5.75
N ASP A 238 -15.20 6.45 -4.99
CA ASP A 238 -15.45 5.15 -4.38
C ASP A 238 -15.70 4.02 -5.40
N GLU A 239 -16.41 4.32 -6.49
CA GLU A 239 -16.66 3.37 -7.58
C GLU A 239 -15.39 3.10 -8.40
N LEU A 240 -14.63 4.15 -8.73
CA LEU A 240 -13.40 4.02 -9.50
C LEU A 240 -12.35 3.21 -8.75
N ILE A 241 -12.12 3.47 -7.45
CA ILE A 241 -11.13 2.69 -6.69
C ILE A 241 -11.54 1.22 -6.52
N LYS A 242 -12.84 0.94 -6.38
CA LYS A 242 -13.36 -0.44 -6.37
C LYS A 242 -13.01 -1.14 -7.67
N ASN A 243 -13.36 -0.52 -8.81
CA ASN A 243 -13.14 -1.10 -10.13
C ASN A 243 -11.65 -1.31 -10.43
N ILE A 244 -10.78 -0.40 -9.96
CA ILE A 244 -9.32 -0.56 -10.09
C ILE A 244 -8.84 -1.78 -9.30
N VAL A 245 -9.18 -1.89 -8.01
CA VAL A 245 -8.73 -3.03 -7.19
C VAL A 245 -9.28 -4.35 -7.74
N ASP A 246 -10.54 -4.36 -8.20
CA ASP A 246 -11.16 -5.52 -8.83
C ASP A 246 -10.41 -5.92 -10.11
N SER A 247 -10.12 -4.96 -10.99
CA SER A 247 -9.37 -5.19 -12.23
C SER A 247 -7.94 -5.67 -11.96
N ILE A 248 -7.24 -5.12 -10.96
CA ILE A 248 -5.91 -5.62 -10.54
C ILE A 248 -6.01 -7.09 -10.11
N SER A 249 -7.00 -7.42 -9.26
CA SER A 249 -7.18 -8.78 -8.75
C SER A 249 -7.43 -9.79 -9.86
N GLN A 250 -8.29 -9.45 -10.81
CA GLN A 250 -8.64 -10.29 -11.96
C GLN A 250 -7.46 -10.41 -12.94
N ASN A 251 -6.76 -9.31 -13.22
CA ASN A 251 -5.59 -9.31 -14.09
C ASN A 251 -4.45 -10.16 -13.52
N TYR A 252 -4.23 -10.10 -12.20
CA TYR A 252 -3.27 -10.96 -11.52
C TYR A 252 -3.67 -12.44 -11.57
N LEU A 253 -4.93 -12.76 -11.28
CA LEU A 253 -5.46 -14.13 -11.37
C LEU A 253 -5.31 -14.70 -12.78
N ALA A 254 -5.72 -13.95 -13.80
CA ALA A 254 -5.62 -14.36 -15.20
C ALA A 254 -4.15 -14.58 -15.60
N GLN A 255 -3.25 -13.68 -15.19
CA GLN A 255 -1.82 -13.83 -15.45
C GLN A 255 -1.22 -15.04 -14.73
N ASN A 256 -1.66 -15.34 -13.51
CA ASN A 256 -1.23 -16.51 -12.75
C ASN A 256 -1.64 -17.81 -13.47
N ILE A 257 -2.91 -17.91 -13.87
CA ILE A 257 -3.45 -19.06 -14.62
C ILE A 257 -2.69 -19.23 -15.95
N ALA A 258 -2.50 -18.15 -16.71
CA ALA A 258 -1.82 -18.20 -18.00
C ALA A 258 -0.36 -18.66 -17.86
N ARG A 259 0.36 -18.14 -16.85
CA ARG A 259 1.74 -18.55 -16.55
C ARG A 259 1.81 -20.02 -16.16
N GLN A 260 0.92 -20.48 -15.29
CA GLN A 260 0.87 -21.86 -14.84
C GLN A 260 0.55 -22.82 -15.99
N ALA A 261 -0.45 -22.50 -16.81
CA ALA A 261 -0.80 -23.28 -17.98
C ALA A 261 0.35 -23.38 -19.00
N ALA A 262 1.10 -22.28 -19.20
CA ALA A 262 2.27 -22.28 -20.07
C ALA A 262 3.40 -23.16 -19.53
N GLN A 263 3.61 -23.19 -18.21
CA GLN A 263 4.59 -24.07 -17.56
C GLN A 263 4.18 -25.54 -17.69
N ASP A 264 2.93 -25.87 -17.36
CA ASP A 264 2.44 -27.25 -17.42
C ASP A 264 2.44 -27.79 -18.85
N ALA A 265 2.14 -26.94 -19.84
CA ALA A 265 2.25 -27.31 -21.25
C ALA A 265 3.68 -27.67 -21.67
N LYS A 266 4.69 -26.91 -21.22
CA LYS A 266 6.10 -27.21 -21.49
C LYS A 266 6.56 -28.49 -20.80
N SER A 267 6.18 -28.68 -19.53
CA SER A 267 6.51 -29.90 -18.79
C SER A 267 5.85 -31.13 -19.42
N LEU A 268 4.59 -31.02 -19.86
CA LEU A 268 3.89 -32.09 -20.56
C LEU A 268 4.57 -32.44 -21.90
N ASP A 269 5.01 -31.44 -22.67
CA ASP A 269 5.74 -31.66 -23.93
C ASP A 269 7.05 -32.43 -23.70
N PHE A 270 7.82 -32.04 -22.68
CA PHE A 270 9.03 -32.77 -22.28
C PHE A 270 8.71 -34.24 -21.94
N LEU A 271 7.67 -34.50 -21.16
CA LEU A 271 7.26 -35.86 -20.79
C LEU A 271 6.80 -36.68 -22.00
N ASN A 272 6.03 -36.08 -22.92
CA ASN A 272 5.58 -36.73 -24.15
C ASN A 272 6.75 -37.17 -25.04
N GLN A 273 7.86 -36.43 -25.05
CA GLN A 273 9.06 -36.77 -25.80
C GLN A 273 9.94 -37.81 -25.09
N GLN A 274 9.94 -37.82 -23.75
CA GLN A 274 10.81 -38.68 -22.96
C GLN A 274 10.20 -40.06 -22.66
N LEU A 275 8.88 -40.13 -22.43
CA LEU A 275 8.18 -41.38 -22.13
C LEU A 275 8.40 -42.50 -23.16
N PRO A 276 8.34 -42.26 -24.49
CA PRO A 276 8.62 -43.30 -25.47
C PRO A 276 10.06 -43.82 -25.40
N LYS A 277 11.03 -42.95 -25.07
CA LYS A 277 12.44 -43.34 -24.93
C LYS A 277 12.63 -44.24 -23.71
N VAL A 278 12.07 -43.84 -22.57
CA VAL A 278 12.13 -44.63 -21.33
C VAL A 278 11.41 -45.97 -21.50
N ARG A 279 10.26 -45.98 -22.18
CA ARG A 279 9.56 -47.23 -22.52
C ARG A 279 10.42 -48.15 -23.39
N SER A 280 11.04 -47.62 -24.45
CA SER A 280 11.92 -48.41 -25.31
C SER A 280 13.14 -48.94 -24.55
N GLU A 281 13.72 -48.16 -23.64
CA GLU A 281 14.84 -48.61 -22.80
C GLU A 281 14.43 -49.73 -21.84
N LEU A 282 13.22 -49.64 -21.27
CA LEU A 282 12.62 -50.68 -20.45
C LEU A 282 12.38 -51.98 -21.24
N ASP A 283 11.77 -51.88 -22.43
CA ASP A 283 11.54 -53.04 -23.31
C ASP A 283 12.87 -53.77 -23.62
N ILE A 284 13.94 -53.02 -23.91
CA ILE A 284 15.28 -53.57 -24.15
C ILE A 284 15.85 -54.24 -22.88
N ALA A 285 15.63 -53.66 -21.70
CA ALA A 285 16.08 -54.23 -20.43
C ALA A 285 15.33 -55.54 -20.10
N GLU A 286 14.02 -55.56 -20.32
CA GLU A 286 13.17 -56.74 -20.14
C GLU A 286 13.61 -57.88 -21.08
N ASP A 287 13.86 -57.57 -22.35
CA ASP A 287 14.34 -58.55 -23.33
C ASP A 287 15.69 -59.15 -22.92
N LYS A 288 16.63 -58.32 -22.47
CA LYS A 288 17.95 -58.78 -21.98
C LYS A 288 17.80 -59.69 -20.76
N LEU A 289 16.95 -59.32 -19.81
CA LEU A 289 16.68 -60.13 -18.62
C LEU A 289 16.06 -61.48 -19.01
N ASN A 290 15.05 -61.46 -19.86
CA ASN A 290 14.37 -62.66 -20.34
C ASN A 290 15.31 -63.57 -21.13
N GLN A 291 16.16 -63.01 -21.98
CA GLN A 291 17.18 -63.77 -22.72
C GLN A 291 18.18 -64.43 -21.77
N TYR A 292 18.65 -63.70 -20.75
CA TYR A 292 19.57 -64.24 -19.75
C TYR A 292 18.92 -65.39 -18.95
N ARG A 293 17.66 -65.23 -18.51
CA ARG A 293 16.90 -66.27 -17.78
C ARG A 293 16.70 -67.53 -18.62
N ARG A 294 16.52 -67.41 -19.94
CA ARG A 294 16.42 -68.56 -20.87
C ARG A 294 17.76 -69.29 -21.05
N GLN A 295 18.88 -68.58 -21.05
CA GLN A 295 20.21 -69.17 -21.30
C GLN A 295 20.81 -69.87 -20.09
N LYS A 296 20.41 -69.50 -18.88
CA LYS A 296 21.03 -69.94 -17.62
C LYS A 296 20.12 -70.79 -16.73
N ASP A 297 18.99 -71.28 -17.26
CA ASP A 297 17.97 -72.04 -16.52
C ASP A 297 17.55 -71.35 -15.22
N SER A 298 16.61 -70.40 -15.31
CA SER A 298 15.90 -69.71 -14.21
C SER A 298 16.63 -69.71 -12.85
N VAL A 299 17.70 -68.93 -12.73
CA VAL A 299 18.37 -68.72 -11.45
C VAL A 299 17.57 -67.72 -10.63
N ASP A 300 16.93 -68.20 -9.56
CA ASP A 300 16.30 -67.31 -8.58
C ASP A 300 17.38 -66.60 -7.75
N LEU A 301 17.18 -65.31 -7.49
CA LEU A 301 18.08 -64.54 -6.63
C LEU A 301 18.04 -65.09 -5.20
N SER A 302 19.20 -65.17 -4.55
CA SER A 302 19.26 -65.45 -3.12
C SER A 302 18.54 -64.35 -2.33
N LEU A 303 18.06 -64.67 -1.12
CA LEU A 303 17.41 -63.67 -0.25
C LEU A 303 18.31 -62.47 0.04
N GLU A 304 19.63 -62.70 0.16
CA GLU A 304 20.62 -61.63 0.33
C GLU A 304 20.74 -60.76 -0.93
N ALA A 305 20.83 -61.37 -2.12
CA ALA A 305 20.90 -60.63 -3.37
C ALA A 305 19.61 -59.85 -3.66
N LYS A 306 18.45 -60.41 -3.31
CA LYS A 306 17.15 -59.72 -3.40
C LYS A 306 17.08 -58.51 -2.47
N SER A 307 17.53 -58.65 -1.21
CA SER A 307 17.56 -57.51 -0.28
C SER A 307 18.49 -56.38 -0.78
N VAL A 308 19.64 -56.72 -1.37
CA VAL A 308 20.54 -55.74 -1.98
C VAL A 308 19.90 -55.10 -3.22
N LEU A 309 19.20 -55.88 -4.05
CA LEU A 309 18.44 -55.36 -5.19
C LEU A 309 17.40 -54.34 -4.75
N ASP A 310 16.55 -54.68 -3.76
CA ASP A 310 15.51 -53.80 -3.23
C ASP A 310 16.11 -52.47 -2.71
N GLN A 311 17.26 -52.54 -2.01
CA GLN A 311 17.99 -51.36 -1.54
C GLN A 311 18.52 -50.51 -2.70
N ILE A 312 19.09 -51.13 -3.74
CA ILE A 312 19.60 -50.41 -4.91
C ILE A 312 18.46 -49.75 -5.68
N VAL A 313 17.36 -50.47 -5.92
CA VAL A 313 16.18 -49.95 -6.62
C VAL A 313 15.61 -48.75 -5.85
N ASN A 314 15.52 -48.83 -4.52
CA ASN A 314 15.07 -47.68 -3.71
C ASN A 314 16.02 -46.47 -3.85
N VAL A 315 17.33 -46.67 -3.80
CA VAL A 315 18.31 -45.58 -3.98
C VAL A 315 18.25 -45.00 -5.40
N ASP A 316 18.15 -45.84 -6.43
CA ASP A 316 18.03 -45.41 -7.82
C ASP A 316 16.72 -44.64 -8.05
N ASN A 317 15.61 -45.08 -7.46
CA ASN A 317 14.33 -44.35 -7.50
C ASN A 317 14.47 -42.94 -6.90
N GLN A 318 15.12 -42.82 -5.73
CA GLN A 318 15.39 -41.52 -5.12
C GLN A 318 16.33 -40.66 -5.99
N LEU A 319 17.36 -41.24 -6.60
CA LEU A 319 18.26 -40.53 -7.52
C LEU A 319 17.53 -40.04 -8.77
N ASN A 320 16.63 -40.86 -9.33
CA ASN A 320 15.79 -40.48 -10.47
C ASN A 320 14.85 -39.33 -10.09
N GLU A 321 14.18 -39.41 -8.94
CA GLU A 321 13.36 -38.31 -8.41
C GLU A 321 14.17 -37.01 -8.26
N LEU A 322 15.39 -37.08 -7.72
CA LEU A 322 16.28 -35.92 -7.60
C LEU A 322 16.72 -35.38 -8.96
N THR A 323 16.91 -36.24 -9.97
CA THR A 323 17.27 -35.84 -11.33
C THR A 323 16.13 -35.06 -12.00
N PHE A 324 14.88 -35.48 -11.77
CA PHE A 324 13.71 -34.72 -12.22
C PHE A 324 13.61 -33.38 -11.50
N ARG A 325 13.76 -33.36 -10.16
CA ARG A 325 13.79 -32.11 -9.40
C ARG A 325 14.92 -31.18 -9.85
N GLU A 326 16.08 -31.72 -10.21
CA GLU A 326 17.18 -30.92 -10.75
C GLU A 326 16.78 -30.25 -12.06
N SER A 327 16.08 -30.97 -12.95
CA SER A 327 15.57 -30.43 -14.22
C SER A 327 14.54 -29.32 -13.99
N GLU A 328 13.67 -29.44 -12.98
CA GLU A 328 12.71 -28.40 -12.61
C GLU A 328 13.39 -27.18 -11.96
N ILE A 329 14.32 -27.41 -11.03
CA ILE A 329 15.02 -26.36 -10.28
C ILE A 329 16.00 -25.61 -11.18
N SER A 330 16.69 -26.29 -12.11
CA SER A 330 17.64 -25.66 -13.03
C SER A 330 16.99 -24.71 -14.04
N GLN A 331 15.66 -24.80 -14.23
CA GLN A 331 14.90 -23.84 -15.03
C GLN A 331 14.60 -22.54 -14.26
N LEU A 332 14.63 -22.59 -12.92
CA LEU A 332 14.22 -21.48 -12.04
C LEU A 332 15.41 -20.84 -11.30
N TYR A 333 16.47 -21.60 -11.03
CA TYR A 333 17.59 -21.22 -10.16
C TYR A 333 18.95 -21.51 -10.79
N THR A 334 19.95 -20.70 -10.42
CA THR A 334 21.36 -20.96 -10.80
C THR A 334 21.99 -22.02 -9.88
N LYS A 335 23.15 -22.54 -10.28
CA LYS A 335 23.86 -23.62 -9.56
C LYS A 335 24.34 -23.20 -8.16
N GLU A 336 24.45 -21.90 -7.93
CA GLU A 336 24.94 -21.30 -6.70
C GLU A 336 23.84 -21.16 -5.65
N HIS A 337 22.57 -21.27 -6.05
CA HIS A 337 21.41 -21.10 -5.18
C HIS A 337 21.40 -22.17 -4.06
N PRO A 338 21.07 -21.82 -2.81
CA PRO A 338 21.08 -22.76 -1.68
C PRO A 338 20.27 -24.03 -1.92
N THR A 339 19.10 -23.93 -2.58
CA THR A 339 18.25 -25.08 -2.88
C THR A 339 18.93 -26.05 -3.86
N TYR A 340 19.61 -25.54 -4.89
CA TYR A 340 20.34 -26.38 -5.84
C TYR A 340 21.53 -27.08 -5.16
N LYS A 341 22.26 -26.37 -4.27
CA LYS A 341 23.34 -26.97 -3.48
C LYS A 341 22.86 -28.09 -2.56
N ALA A 342 21.77 -27.86 -1.82
CA ALA A 342 21.17 -28.87 -0.94
C ALA A 342 20.73 -30.12 -1.72
N LEU A 343 20.12 -29.93 -2.90
CA LEU A 343 19.75 -31.02 -3.81
C LEU A 343 20.98 -31.84 -4.24
N MET A 344 22.06 -31.15 -4.63
CA MET A 344 23.30 -31.78 -5.09
C MET A 344 24.02 -32.53 -3.97
N GLU A 345 24.00 -32.00 -2.75
CA GLU A 345 24.52 -32.69 -1.57
C GLU A 345 23.74 -33.97 -1.29
N LYS A 346 22.40 -33.89 -1.30
CA LYS A 346 21.55 -35.09 -1.15
C LYS A 346 21.84 -36.12 -2.24
N ARG A 347 21.96 -35.69 -3.50
CA ARG A 347 22.32 -36.57 -4.62
C ARG A 347 23.67 -37.26 -4.40
N LYS A 348 24.67 -36.52 -3.91
CA LYS A 348 25.99 -37.07 -3.59
C LYS A 348 25.90 -38.16 -2.51
N THR A 349 25.15 -37.93 -1.43
CA THR A 349 24.99 -38.93 -0.35
C THR A 349 24.38 -40.24 -0.86
N LEU A 350 23.33 -40.17 -1.68
CA LEU A 350 22.70 -41.34 -2.28
C LEU A 350 23.63 -42.05 -3.27
N GLN A 351 24.44 -41.29 -4.00
CA GLN A 351 25.40 -41.87 -4.94
C GLN A 351 26.53 -42.62 -4.21
N GLU A 352 26.98 -42.11 -3.06
CA GLU A 352 27.91 -42.83 -2.17
C GLU A 352 27.28 -44.10 -1.60
N GLU A 353 26.00 -44.05 -1.21
CA GLU A 353 25.25 -45.23 -0.76
C GLU A 353 25.10 -46.29 -1.86
N ARG A 354 24.72 -45.87 -3.08
CA ARG A 354 24.69 -46.75 -4.27
C ARG A 354 26.03 -47.42 -4.52
N ASN A 355 27.13 -46.67 -4.38
CA ASN A 355 28.47 -47.22 -4.58
C ASN A 355 28.83 -48.28 -3.52
N LYS A 356 28.44 -48.09 -2.26
CA LYS A 356 28.60 -49.12 -1.21
C LYS A 356 27.79 -50.38 -1.52
N LEU A 357 26.58 -50.25 -2.04
CA LEU A 357 25.76 -51.40 -2.45
C LEU A 357 26.38 -52.11 -3.66
N ASN A 358 26.91 -51.39 -4.65
CA ASN A 358 27.62 -51.97 -5.79
C ASN A 358 28.88 -52.76 -5.39
N GLN A 359 29.57 -52.36 -4.31
CA GLN A 359 30.68 -53.15 -3.76
C GLN A 359 30.20 -54.50 -3.21
N LYS A 360 29.04 -54.55 -2.54
CA LYS A 360 28.42 -55.82 -2.09
C LYS A 360 28.01 -56.70 -3.26
N VAL A 361 27.48 -56.11 -4.34
CA VAL A 361 27.19 -56.85 -5.58
C VAL A 361 28.48 -57.44 -6.16
N SER A 362 29.59 -56.70 -6.12
CA SER A 362 30.88 -57.16 -6.67
C SER A 362 31.47 -58.38 -5.95
N SER A 363 31.10 -58.62 -4.69
CA SER A 363 31.48 -59.83 -3.94
C SER A 363 30.63 -61.08 -4.26
N MET A 364 29.51 -60.92 -4.97
CA MET A 364 28.63 -62.05 -5.34
C MET A 364 29.21 -62.86 -6.51
N PRO A 365 28.79 -64.12 -6.71
CA PRO A 365 29.11 -64.88 -7.92
C PRO A 365 28.70 -64.16 -9.22
N LYS A 366 29.48 -64.34 -10.29
CA LYS A 366 29.26 -63.67 -11.59
C LYS A 366 27.84 -63.82 -12.15
N THR A 367 27.21 -64.98 -11.94
CA THR A 367 25.84 -65.22 -12.38
C THR A 367 24.82 -64.40 -11.58
N GLN A 368 25.00 -64.31 -10.27
CA GLN A 368 24.17 -63.48 -9.38
C GLN A 368 24.35 -61.98 -9.64
N GLN A 369 25.58 -61.54 -9.97
CA GLN A 369 25.85 -60.16 -10.38
C GLN A 369 25.04 -59.77 -11.62
N GLU A 370 25.09 -60.60 -12.66
CA GLU A 370 24.47 -60.27 -13.93
C GLU A 370 22.94 -60.31 -13.87
N ILE A 371 22.35 -61.33 -13.20
CA ILE A 371 20.90 -61.37 -12.99
C ILE A 371 20.42 -60.19 -12.14
N LEU A 372 21.17 -59.80 -11.09
CA LEU A 372 20.82 -58.65 -10.26
C LEU A 372 20.88 -57.35 -11.06
N ARG A 373 21.95 -57.15 -11.87
CA ARG A 373 22.09 -55.97 -12.73
C ARG A 373 20.92 -55.85 -13.70
N LEU A 374 20.57 -56.93 -14.40
CA LEU A 374 19.46 -56.95 -15.34
C LEU A 374 18.11 -56.75 -14.64
N SER A 375 17.91 -57.37 -13.47
CA SER A 375 16.69 -57.20 -12.67
C SER A 375 16.54 -55.77 -12.18
N ARG A 376 17.63 -55.14 -11.71
CA ARG A 376 17.67 -53.73 -11.33
C ARG A 376 17.31 -52.83 -12.50
N ASP A 377 17.90 -53.06 -13.68
CA ASP A 377 17.65 -52.23 -14.86
C ASP A 377 16.15 -52.28 -15.25
N VAL A 378 15.51 -53.45 -15.14
CA VAL A 378 14.06 -53.61 -15.36
C VAL A 378 13.23 -52.97 -14.25
N GLU A 379 13.51 -53.28 -12.99
CA GLU A 379 12.69 -52.82 -11.85
C GLU A 379 12.77 -51.31 -11.65
N SER A 380 13.98 -50.74 -11.77
CA SER A 380 14.20 -49.28 -11.77
C SER A 380 13.55 -48.63 -13.00
N GLY A 381 13.72 -49.21 -14.18
CA GLY A 381 13.10 -48.70 -15.42
C GLY A 381 11.58 -48.68 -15.35
N GLN A 382 10.96 -49.74 -14.81
CA GLN A 382 9.53 -49.84 -14.60
C GLN A 382 9.03 -48.79 -13.59
N ALA A 383 9.75 -48.59 -12.49
CA ALA A 383 9.42 -47.57 -11.50
C ALA A 383 9.47 -46.15 -12.10
N VAL A 384 10.52 -45.83 -12.87
CA VAL A 384 10.65 -44.53 -13.55
C VAL A 384 9.56 -44.34 -14.59
N TYR A 385 9.28 -45.35 -15.43
CA TYR A 385 8.22 -45.28 -16.43
C TYR A 385 6.86 -44.99 -15.79
N MET A 386 6.51 -45.71 -14.72
CA MET A 386 5.26 -45.49 -14.00
C MET A 386 5.20 -44.10 -13.35
N GLN A 387 6.30 -43.62 -12.78
CA GLN A 387 6.37 -42.26 -12.22
C GLN A 387 6.15 -41.19 -13.30
N LEU A 388 6.81 -41.33 -14.46
CA LEU A 388 6.65 -40.40 -15.58
C LEU A 388 5.24 -40.44 -16.16
N LEU A 389 4.65 -41.63 -16.28
CA LEU A 389 3.29 -41.83 -16.75
C LEU A 389 2.28 -41.16 -15.80
N ASN A 390 2.41 -41.39 -14.50
CA ASN A 390 1.57 -40.77 -13.48
C ASN A 390 1.70 -39.24 -13.52
N ARG A 391 2.93 -38.73 -13.66
CA ARG A 391 3.18 -37.28 -13.76
C ARG A 391 2.59 -36.67 -15.03
N GLN A 392 2.69 -37.37 -16.15
CA GLN A 392 2.06 -36.95 -17.42
C GLN A 392 0.54 -36.90 -17.28
N GLN A 393 -0.07 -37.92 -16.67
CA GLN A 393 -1.51 -37.95 -16.40
C GLN A 393 -1.94 -36.80 -15.49
N GLU A 394 -1.23 -36.58 -14.38
CA GLU A 394 -1.48 -35.45 -13.47
C GLU A 394 -1.41 -34.10 -14.20
N LEU A 395 -0.35 -33.85 -14.98
CA LEU A 395 -0.20 -32.61 -15.75
C LEU A 395 -1.28 -32.46 -16.84
N SER A 396 -1.72 -33.56 -17.44
CA SER A 396 -2.80 -33.53 -18.44
C SER A 396 -4.14 -33.11 -17.82
N ILE A 397 -4.40 -33.54 -16.58
CA ILE A 397 -5.59 -33.15 -15.80
C ILE A 397 -5.44 -31.68 -15.37
N ALA A 398 -4.28 -31.30 -14.81
CA ALA A 398 -4.01 -29.94 -14.35
C ALA A 398 -4.17 -28.90 -15.48
N LYS A 399 -3.58 -29.18 -16.66
CA LYS A 399 -3.72 -28.35 -17.86
C LYS A 399 -5.19 -28.19 -18.28
N SER A 400 -5.99 -29.23 -18.12
CA SER A 400 -7.43 -29.21 -18.46
C SER A 400 -8.28 -28.47 -17.42
N SER A 401 -7.81 -28.40 -16.18
CA SER A 401 -8.51 -27.76 -15.06
C SER A 401 -8.38 -26.23 -15.06
N ALA A 402 -7.31 -25.69 -15.66
CA ALA A 402 -7.01 -24.24 -15.72
C ALA A 402 -7.05 -23.53 -14.35
N ILE A 403 -6.76 -24.26 -13.27
CA ILE A 403 -6.71 -23.72 -11.90
C ILE A 403 -5.29 -23.19 -11.65
N GLY A 404 -5.19 -21.90 -11.30
CA GLY A 404 -3.96 -21.29 -10.81
C GLY A 404 -3.75 -21.56 -9.31
N ASN A 405 -2.59 -21.18 -8.76
CA ASN A 405 -2.34 -21.26 -7.32
C ASN A 405 -2.81 -20.00 -6.56
N VAL A 406 -3.68 -19.22 -7.18
CA VAL A 406 -4.22 -17.96 -6.66
C VAL A 406 -5.73 -18.05 -6.68
N ARG A 407 -6.36 -17.59 -5.60
CA ARG A 407 -7.81 -17.53 -5.46
C ARG A 407 -8.23 -16.19 -4.91
N ILE A 408 -9.24 -15.57 -5.53
CA ILE A 408 -9.90 -14.40 -4.97
C ILE A 408 -10.88 -14.89 -3.89
N ILE A 409 -10.67 -14.46 -2.65
CA ILE A 409 -11.52 -14.79 -1.50
C ILE A 409 -12.62 -13.74 -1.37
N ASP A 410 -12.22 -12.46 -1.34
CA ASP A 410 -13.14 -11.34 -1.33
C ASP A 410 -12.89 -10.47 -2.57
N SER A 411 -13.95 -10.26 -3.37
CA SER A 411 -13.94 -9.28 -4.46
C SER A 411 -13.78 -7.86 -3.92
N ALA A 412 -13.33 -6.93 -4.76
CA ALA A 412 -13.11 -5.56 -4.31
C ALA A 412 -14.40 -4.88 -3.82
N VAL A 413 -14.34 -4.30 -2.62
CA VAL A 413 -15.42 -3.51 -2.03
C VAL A 413 -14.85 -2.25 -1.40
N THR A 414 -15.56 -1.12 -1.55
CA THR A 414 -15.21 0.16 -0.92
C THR A 414 -15.81 0.26 0.46
N GLN A 415 -15.03 0.74 1.43
CA GLN A 415 -15.51 0.99 2.79
C GLN A 415 -16.60 2.08 2.77
N PRO A 416 -17.71 1.90 3.52
CA PRO A 416 -18.84 2.82 3.47
C PRO A 416 -18.51 4.20 4.06
N GLU A 417 -17.55 4.26 4.98
CA GLU A 417 -17.07 5.51 5.59
C GLU A 417 -15.71 5.92 5.03
N PRO A 418 -15.46 7.23 4.88
CA PRO A 418 -14.17 7.72 4.39
C PRO A 418 -13.07 7.53 5.44
N VAL A 419 -11.94 6.97 5.03
CA VAL A 419 -10.76 6.74 5.89
C VAL A 419 -10.01 8.03 6.22
N LYS A 420 -10.11 9.07 5.37
CA LYS A 420 -9.53 10.39 5.59
C LYS A 420 -10.46 11.51 5.09
N PRO A 421 -10.39 12.72 5.67
CA PRO A 421 -9.67 13.05 6.90
C PRO A 421 -10.40 12.58 8.17
N LYS A 422 -9.63 12.26 9.22
CA LYS A 422 -10.18 11.95 10.56
C LYS A 422 -10.70 13.23 11.22
N LYS A 423 -11.97 13.58 10.97
CA LYS A 423 -12.59 14.86 11.37
C LYS A 423 -12.37 15.21 12.85
N LEU A 424 -12.58 14.24 13.75
CA LEU A 424 -12.40 14.43 15.20
C LEU A 424 -10.95 14.82 15.55
N LEU A 425 -9.97 14.12 14.97
CA LEU A 425 -8.55 14.37 15.21
C LEU A 425 -8.17 15.79 14.78
N ILE A 426 -8.65 16.24 13.62
CA ILE A 426 -8.39 17.60 13.11
C ILE A 426 -8.96 18.66 14.05
N ILE A 427 -10.18 18.48 14.56
CA ILE A 427 -10.81 19.44 15.48
C ILE A 427 -10.04 19.53 16.79
N ILE A 428 -9.64 18.39 17.37
CA ILE A 428 -8.82 18.34 18.59
C ILE A 428 -7.47 19.02 18.36
N LEU A 429 -6.83 18.75 17.23
CA LEU A 429 -5.55 19.36 16.89
C LEU A 429 -5.69 20.87 16.68
N GLY A 430 -6.76 21.33 16.04
CA GLY A 430 -7.10 22.75 15.90
C GLY A 430 -7.31 23.44 17.25
N LEU A 431 -7.94 22.76 18.21
CA LEU A 431 -8.11 23.25 19.58
C LEU A 431 -6.79 23.38 20.31
N LEU A 432 -5.94 22.35 20.24
CA LEU A 432 -4.62 22.36 20.89
C LEU A 432 -3.69 23.43 20.31
N ILE A 433 -3.60 23.50 18.97
CA ILE A 433 -2.80 24.51 18.28
C ILE A 433 -3.32 25.91 18.59
N GLY A 434 -4.65 26.11 18.54
CA GLY A 434 -5.28 27.37 18.91
C GLY A 434 -4.96 27.79 20.35
N GLY A 435 -5.02 26.84 21.29
CA GLY A 435 -4.66 27.06 22.69
C GLY A 435 -3.21 27.49 22.86
N ILE A 436 -2.26 26.74 22.27
CA ILE A 436 -0.83 27.04 22.34
C ILE A 436 -0.52 28.41 21.73
N ILE A 437 -1.04 28.70 20.54
CA ILE A 437 -0.85 29.99 19.86
C ILE A 437 -1.43 31.12 20.70
N SER A 438 -2.61 30.91 21.29
CA SER A 438 -3.25 31.95 22.10
C SER A 438 -2.46 32.29 23.37
N ILE A 439 -1.89 31.29 24.05
CA ILE A 439 -1.00 31.47 25.20
C ILE A 439 0.27 32.20 24.76
N ALA A 440 0.89 31.78 23.66
CA ALA A 440 2.09 32.42 23.13
C ALA A 440 1.86 33.90 22.77
N VAL A 441 0.72 34.21 22.13
CA VAL A 441 0.33 35.59 21.80
C VAL A 441 0.14 36.44 23.06
N VAL A 442 -0.48 35.89 24.11
CA VAL A 442 -0.58 36.59 25.40
C VAL A 442 0.79 36.86 25.98
N VAL A 443 1.65 35.84 26.11
CA VAL A 443 3.00 36.00 26.68
C VAL A 443 3.83 37.02 25.90
N VAL A 444 3.84 36.95 24.57
CA VAL A 444 4.56 37.91 23.72
C VAL A 444 4.01 39.32 23.92
N ARG A 445 2.68 39.47 24.00
CA ARG A 445 2.04 40.76 24.23
C ARG A 445 2.40 41.34 25.61
N THR A 446 2.51 40.50 26.64
CA THR A 446 2.93 40.89 27.98
C THR A 446 4.41 41.29 28.02
N VAL A 447 5.31 40.52 27.39
CA VAL A 447 6.74 40.86 27.33
C VAL A 447 7.01 42.15 26.52
N LEU A 448 6.21 42.42 25.49
CA LEU A 448 6.32 43.65 24.69
C LEU A 448 5.73 44.88 25.37
N ARG A 449 4.89 44.72 26.41
CA ARG A 449 4.45 45.84 27.25
C ARG A 449 5.59 46.25 28.15
N ARG A 450 6.30 47.30 27.75
CA ARG A 450 7.29 47.98 28.59
C ARG A 450 6.58 49.06 29.40
N GLY A 451 6.15 48.72 30.60
CA GLY A 451 5.56 49.64 31.58
C GLY A 451 5.89 49.19 33.01
N ILE A 452 5.77 50.11 33.96
CA ILE A 452 5.89 49.79 35.39
C ILE A 452 4.58 49.15 35.82
N GLU A 453 4.62 47.88 36.19
CA GLU A 453 3.42 47.10 36.54
C GLU A 453 3.26 46.93 38.06
N SER A 454 4.31 47.21 38.83
CA SER A 454 4.25 47.09 40.29
C SER A 454 5.08 48.18 40.98
N PRO A 455 4.66 48.64 42.18
CA PRO A 455 5.43 49.60 42.99
C PRO A 455 6.86 49.13 43.26
N GLU A 456 7.06 47.83 43.43
CA GLU A 456 8.35 47.22 43.74
C GLU A 456 9.36 47.42 42.61
N GLN A 457 8.91 47.45 41.34
CA GLN A 457 9.77 47.75 40.18
C GLN A 457 10.32 49.18 40.23
N LEU A 458 9.60 50.12 40.84
CA LEU A 458 10.08 51.50 41.04
C LEU A 458 11.05 51.59 42.22
N GLU A 459 10.77 50.86 43.30
CA GLU A 459 11.62 50.83 44.48
C GLU A 459 12.99 50.18 44.18
N GLU A 460 13.03 49.13 43.35
CA GLU A 460 14.28 48.53 42.85
C GLU A 460 15.11 49.50 41.99
N LEU A 461 14.45 50.43 41.30
CA LEU A 461 15.10 51.52 40.55
C LEU A 461 15.50 52.71 41.44
N GLY A 462 15.31 52.61 42.76
CA GLY A 462 15.66 53.63 43.75
C GLY A 462 14.62 54.75 43.91
N ILE A 463 13.39 54.55 43.40
CA ILE A 463 12.28 55.50 43.53
C ILE A 463 11.36 55.02 44.65
N ASN A 464 11.29 55.75 45.75
CA ASN A 464 10.41 55.41 46.87
C ASN A 464 8.94 55.62 46.50
N VAL A 465 8.12 54.57 46.67
CA VAL A 465 6.66 54.66 46.44
C VAL A 465 5.95 54.87 47.78
N TYR A 466 5.38 56.06 47.99
CA TYR A 466 4.76 56.43 49.27
C TYR A 466 3.29 55.99 49.40
N ALA A 467 2.58 55.87 48.28
CA ALA A 467 1.18 55.43 48.23
C ALA A 467 0.83 54.92 46.83
N SER A 468 0.00 53.89 46.76
CA SER A 468 -0.64 53.43 45.53
C SER A 468 -2.12 53.81 45.57
N ILE A 469 -2.58 54.52 44.54
CA ILE A 469 -4.00 54.87 44.40
C ILE A 469 -4.61 53.87 43.42
N PRO A 470 -5.63 53.09 43.83
CA PRO A 470 -6.27 52.15 42.93
C PRO A 470 -7.02 52.89 41.82
N VAL A 471 -7.15 52.25 40.65
CA VAL A 471 -7.91 52.83 39.54
C VAL A 471 -9.41 52.73 39.85
N SER A 472 -10.13 53.85 39.74
CA SER A 472 -11.59 53.89 39.90
C SER A 472 -12.30 53.02 38.86
N GLU A 473 -13.15 52.10 39.32
CA GLU A 473 -13.94 51.25 38.43
C GLU A 473 -15.02 52.03 37.67
N THR A 474 -15.59 53.07 38.29
CA THR A 474 -16.69 53.85 37.71
C THR A 474 -16.20 54.68 36.52
N ILE A 475 -15.08 55.39 36.68
CA ILE A 475 -14.45 56.17 35.59
C ILE A 475 -14.05 55.24 34.44
N ASN A 476 -13.48 54.08 34.73
CA ASN A 476 -13.02 53.16 33.69
C ASN A 476 -14.20 52.61 32.86
N LYS A 477 -15.33 52.27 33.51
CA LYS A 477 -16.57 51.83 32.82
C LYS A 477 -17.17 52.91 31.93
N GLU A 478 -17.20 54.16 32.38
CA GLU A 478 -17.71 55.30 31.59
C GLU A 478 -16.81 55.63 30.39
N THR A 479 -15.50 55.57 30.57
CA THR A 479 -14.50 55.81 29.50
C THR A 479 -14.55 54.74 28.41
N ILE A 480 -14.89 53.49 28.77
CA ILE A 480 -15.06 52.38 27.81
C ILE A 480 -16.42 52.49 27.09
N SER A 481 -17.48 52.91 27.78
CA SER A 481 -18.84 53.09 27.22
C SER A 481 -18.92 54.23 26.19
N THR A 482 -18.22 55.33 26.44
CA THR A 482 -18.18 56.51 25.56
C THR A 482 -17.40 56.28 24.27
N LYS A 483 -16.44 55.35 24.25
CA LYS A 483 -15.61 55.06 23.06
C LYS A 483 -16.37 54.44 21.87
N ASN A 484 -17.55 53.87 22.10
CA ASN A 484 -18.41 53.27 21.08
C ASN A 484 -19.58 54.16 20.61
N ARG A 485 -19.76 55.35 21.19
CA ARG A 485 -20.78 56.31 20.78
C ARG A 485 -20.12 57.54 20.17
N LYS A 486 -20.20 57.64 18.83
CA LYS A 486 -19.80 58.84 18.11
C LYS A 486 -20.90 59.90 18.30
N ASP A 487 -20.50 61.02 18.92
CA ASP A 487 -21.22 62.28 19.16
C ASP A 487 -22.49 62.24 20.03
N ASN A 488 -22.53 63.04 21.11
CA ASN A 488 -22.91 64.45 21.04
C ASN A 488 -22.78 65.13 22.42
N ASN A 489 -22.48 66.44 22.43
CA ASN A 489 -22.18 67.33 23.55
C ASN A 489 -22.97 67.13 24.88
N ASN A 490 -22.23 66.92 25.98
CA ASN A 490 -22.22 67.76 27.20
C ASN A 490 -21.32 67.10 28.27
N ASN A 491 -20.03 67.44 28.28
CA ASN A 491 -19.13 67.03 29.35
C ASN A 491 -19.45 67.81 30.63
N LYS A 492 -20.30 67.25 31.49
CA LYS A 492 -20.22 67.56 32.93
C LYS A 492 -19.02 66.78 33.46
N THR A 493 -17.87 67.43 33.62
CA THR A 493 -16.76 66.91 34.41
C THR A 493 -17.16 66.96 35.87
N SER A 494 -17.83 65.92 36.35
CA SER A 494 -18.14 65.77 37.76
C SER A 494 -16.95 65.13 38.47
N PHE A 495 -16.70 65.54 39.72
CA PHE A 495 -15.60 64.97 40.50
C PHE A 495 -16.00 63.59 41.04
N LEU A 496 -15.11 62.61 40.97
CA LEU A 496 -15.34 61.25 41.48
C LEU A 496 -15.82 61.25 42.93
N ALA A 497 -15.25 62.14 43.76
CA ALA A 497 -15.64 62.33 45.15
C ALA A 497 -17.09 62.79 45.36
N ILE A 498 -17.73 63.36 44.33
CA ILE A 498 -19.13 63.82 44.38
C ILE A 498 -20.07 62.74 43.84
N GLU A 499 -19.67 62.03 42.79
CA GLU A 499 -20.53 61.00 42.16
C GLU A 499 -20.47 59.63 42.84
N ASN A 500 -19.29 59.23 43.30
CA ASN A 500 -19.11 57.99 44.04
C ASN A 500 -18.10 58.18 45.18
N PRO A 501 -18.51 58.82 46.29
CA PRO A 501 -17.63 59.09 47.44
C PRO A 501 -17.09 57.84 48.14
N ALA A 502 -17.64 56.66 47.84
CA ALA A 502 -17.18 55.38 48.37
C ALA A 502 -16.22 54.63 47.42
N ASP A 503 -15.81 55.27 46.32
CA ASP A 503 -14.80 54.71 45.42
C ASP A 503 -13.45 54.63 46.13
N LEU A 504 -12.76 53.51 45.97
CA LEU A 504 -11.47 53.23 46.59
C LEU A 504 -10.34 54.14 46.07
N ALA A 505 -10.57 54.83 44.95
CA ALA A 505 -9.61 55.72 44.30
C ALA A 505 -9.57 57.16 44.85
N ILE A 506 -10.38 57.49 45.88
CA ILE A 506 -10.48 58.84 46.48
C ILE A 506 -9.58 58.98 47.70
#